data_AF-A0A377A131-F1
#
_entry.id   AF-A0A377A131-F1
#
_cell.length_a   1.000
_cell.length_b   1.000
_cell.length_c   1.000
_cell.angle_alpha   90.00
_cell.angle_beta   90.00
_cell.angle_gamma   90.00
#
_symmetry.space_group_name_H-M   'P 1'
#
loop_
_entity.id
_entity.type
_entity.pdbx_description
1 polymer ?
#
loop_
_entity_poly.entity_id
_entity_poly.type
_entity_poly.pdbx_seq_one_letter_code
_entity_poly.pdbx_strand_id
1 'polypeptide(L)'
;MLYPEYVQTFARGGTRFSVVTPQISAAGVEHLDTILQPYINVEPGRGQSSPRLELQEATITDSRYLDGLSIIVEAPEAGSLGIGTPVLFRGLEVGTVTGMTLGHCQIA
;
A
#
# COMPACT_ATOMS: atom_id res chain seq x y z
N MET A 1 11.41 -17.45 2.92
CA MET A 1 12.47 -17.23 3.93
C MET A 1 13.02 -15.83 3.68
N LEU A 2 13.10 -14.98 4.71
CA LEU A 2 13.74 -13.66 4.61
C LEU A 2 15.23 -13.79 4.89
N TYR A 3 16.08 -13.02 4.21
CA TYR A 3 17.50 -12.99 4.52
C TYR A 3 17.75 -12.32 5.89
N PRO A 4 18.79 -12.76 6.64
CA PRO A 4 19.02 -12.34 8.03
C PRO A 4 19.10 -10.82 8.24
N GLU A 5 19.67 -10.09 7.28
CA GLU A 5 19.82 -8.63 7.32
C GLU A 5 18.48 -7.87 7.27
N TYR A 6 17.43 -8.50 6.74
CA TYR A 6 16.11 -7.88 6.56
C TYR A 6 15.10 -8.27 7.64
N VAL A 7 15.40 -9.25 8.48
CA VAL A 7 14.50 -9.74 9.53
C VAL A 7 14.12 -8.63 10.51
N GLN A 8 15.09 -7.83 10.95
CA GLN A 8 14.82 -6.76 11.93
C GLN A 8 13.94 -5.63 11.39
N THR A 9 13.88 -5.46 10.06
CA THR A 9 13.14 -4.40 9.39
C THR A 9 11.71 -4.85 9.06
N PHE A 10 11.54 -6.05 8.52
CA PHE A 10 10.24 -6.51 8.01
C PHE A 10 9.52 -7.54 8.90
N ALA A 11 10.19 -8.21 9.85
CA ALA A 11 9.49 -9.09 10.79
C ALA A 11 8.86 -8.30 11.95
N ARG A 12 8.13 -7.24 11.62
CA ARG A 12 7.47 -6.32 12.56
C ARG A 12 5.96 -6.33 12.36
N GLY A 13 5.23 -6.18 13.45
CA GLY A 13 3.78 -6.01 13.44
C GLY A 13 3.40 -4.80 12.56
N GLY A 14 2.37 -4.98 11.73
CA GLY A 14 1.93 -3.98 10.76
C GLY A 14 2.74 -3.96 9.45
N THR A 15 3.70 -4.87 9.25
CA THR A 15 4.33 -5.06 7.93
C THR A 15 3.32 -5.67 6.98
N ARG A 16 3.22 -5.11 5.77
CA ARG A 16 2.27 -5.54 4.74
C ARG A 16 3.00 -6.21 3.61
N PHE A 17 2.52 -7.38 3.20
CA PHE A 17 3.01 -8.09 2.03
C PHE A 17 1.92 -8.13 0.99
N SER A 18 2.24 -7.84 -0.27
CA SER A 18 1.29 -7.97 -1.38
C SER A 18 1.93 -8.58 -2.59
N VAL A 19 1.13 -9.28 -3.39
CA VAL A 19 1.57 -9.82 -4.67
C VAL A 19 1.45 -8.71 -5.70
N VAL A 20 2.55 -8.40 -6.38
CA VAL A 20 2.51 -7.45 -7.49
C VAL A 20 2.04 -8.17 -8.74
N THR A 21 1.00 -7.64 -9.36
CA THR A 21 0.39 -8.17 -10.57
C THR A 21 0.52 -7.17 -11.71
N PRO A 22 0.54 -7.64 -12.98
CA PRO A 22 0.71 -6.74 -14.11
C PRO A 22 -0.54 -5.90 -14.30
N GLN A 23 -0.37 -4.59 -14.45
CA GLN A 23 -1.48 -3.66 -14.68
C GLN A 23 -1.44 -3.13 -16.10
N ILE A 24 -2.55 -3.32 -16.82
CA ILE A 24 -2.72 -2.88 -18.20
C ILE A 24 -4.05 -2.14 -18.28
N SER A 25 -3.98 -0.84 -18.57
CA SER A 25 -5.16 0.02 -18.67
C SER A 25 -5.02 1.02 -19.81
N ALA A 26 -6.10 1.73 -20.12
CA ALA A 26 -6.06 2.82 -21.10
C ALA A 26 -5.18 4.01 -20.64
N ALA A 27 -4.90 4.12 -19.33
CA ALA A 27 -4.04 5.15 -18.76
C ALA A 27 -2.55 4.81 -18.85
N GLY A 28 -2.20 3.54 -19.06
CA GLY A 28 -0.81 3.08 -19.10
C GLY A 28 -0.64 1.62 -18.71
N VAL A 29 0.63 1.20 -18.69
CA VAL A 29 1.05 -0.15 -18.32
C VAL A 29 2.08 -0.08 -17.19
N GLU A 30 1.93 -0.95 -16.20
CA GLU A 30 2.83 -1.06 -15.05
C GLU A 30 3.11 -2.53 -14.72
N HIS A 31 4.28 -2.80 -14.14
CA HIS A 31 4.67 -4.14 -13.65
C HIS A 31 4.60 -5.26 -14.70
N LEU A 32 4.87 -4.97 -15.98
CA LEU A 32 4.79 -5.97 -17.06
C LEU A 32 5.77 -7.14 -16.91
N ASP A 33 6.87 -6.94 -16.18
CA ASP A 33 7.83 -8.00 -15.85
C ASP A 33 7.20 -9.12 -14.98
N THR A 34 6.16 -8.79 -14.21
CA THR A 34 5.43 -9.75 -13.38
C THR A 34 4.60 -10.77 -14.18
N ILE A 35 4.41 -10.55 -15.49
CA ILE A 35 3.80 -11.54 -16.39
C ILE A 35 4.67 -12.81 -16.44
N LEU A 36 5.99 -12.64 -16.42
CA LEU A 36 6.94 -13.75 -16.51
C LEU A 36 7.38 -14.20 -15.12
N GLN A 37 7.57 -13.26 -14.20
CA GLN A 37 8.09 -13.53 -12.85
C GLN A 37 7.35 -12.70 -11.80
N PRO A 38 6.26 -13.22 -11.20
CA PRO A 38 5.56 -12.49 -10.14
C PRO A 38 6.45 -12.38 -8.90
N TYR A 39 6.37 -11.23 -8.23
CA TYR A 39 7.10 -10.96 -6.99
C TYR A 39 6.19 -10.38 -5.92
N ILE A 40 6.68 -10.38 -4.68
CA ILE A 40 5.98 -9.85 -3.52
C ILE A 40 6.59 -8.50 -3.17
N ASN A 41 5.74 -7.47 -3.07
CA ASN A 41 6.11 -6.20 -2.47
C ASN A 41 5.96 -6.25 -0.95
N VAL A 42 6.82 -5.51 -0.24
CA VAL A 42 6.83 -5.47 1.22
C VAL A 42 6.92 -4.03 1.71
N GLU A 43 5.99 -3.66 2.58
CA GLU A 43 5.97 -2.36 3.26
C GLU A 43 6.26 -2.56 4.75
N PRO A 44 7.37 -1.99 5.29
CA PRO A 44 7.79 -2.24 6.66
C PRO A 44 6.85 -1.57 7.69
N GLY A 45 6.40 -2.36 8.67
CA GLY A 45 5.62 -1.86 9.80
C GLY A 45 6.49 -1.30 10.93
N ARG A 46 5.92 -0.41 11.73
CA ARG A 46 6.57 0.16 12.94
C ARG A 46 6.21 -0.57 14.25
N GLY A 47 5.52 -1.71 14.18
CA GLY A 47 5.09 -2.48 15.36
C GLY A 47 6.19 -3.34 15.99
N GLN A 48 5.83 -4.08 17.03
CA GLN A 48 6.75 -5.01 17.71
C GLN A 48 7.16 -6.18 16.80
N SER A 49 8.31 -6.78 17.08
CA SER A 49 8.78 -7.96 16.34
C SER A 49 7.70 -9.05 16.35
N SER A 50 7.26 -9.47 15.17
CA SER A 50 6.23 -10.48 15.00
C SER A 50 6.62 -11.42 13.85
N PRO A 51 6.64 -12.74 14.07
CA PRO A 51 6.87 -13.71 13.00
C PRO A 51 5.64 -13.91 12.11
N ARG A 52 4.49 -13.35 12.49
CA ARG A 52 3.24 -13.47 11.74
C ARG A 52 3.18 -12.40 10.66
N LEU A 53 3.10 -12.84 9.41
CA LEU A 53 3.02 -11.99 8.23
C LEU A 53 1.60 -12.07 7.66
N GLU A 54 1.02 -10.93 7.32
CA GLU A 54 -0.29 -10.86 6.67
C GLU A 54 -0.12 -10.52 5.20
N LEU A 55 -0.72 -11.35 4.34
CA LEU A 55 -0.82 -11.07 2.91
C LEU A 55 -2.03 -10.18 2.65
N GLN A 56 -1.85 -9.18 1.80
CA GLN A 56 -2.88 -8.26 1.34
C GLN A 56 -2.91 -8.23 -0.18
N GLU A 57 -4.09 -8.00 -0.76
CA GLU A 57 -4.26 -7.94 -2.22
C GLU A 57 -3.61 -6.70 -2.85
N ALA A 58 -3.45 -5.61 -2.09
CA ALA A 58 -2.85 -4.38 -2.58
C ALA A 58 -1.94 -3.75 -1.51
N THR A 59 -0.71 -3.43 -1.90
CA THR A 59 0.18 -2.50 -1.17
C THR A 59 0.53 -1.38 -2.10
N ILE A 60 0.81 -0.21 -1.53
CA ILE A 60 1.40 0.88 -2.29
C ILE A 60 2.80 0.46 -2.71
N THR A 61 2.98 0.21 -4.01
CA THR A 61 4.30 0.02 -4.62
C THR A 61 5.21 1.21 -4.36
N ASP A 62 4.62 2.39 -4.18
CA ASP A 62 5.35 3.63 -4.17
C ASP A 62 5.93 4.00 -2.79
N SER A 63 7.19 3.62 -2.59
CA SER A 63 7.96 3.96 -1.41
C SER A 63 8.22 5.47 -1.24
N ARG A 64 8.00 6.30 -2.28
CA ARG A 64 8.27 7.76 -2.26
C ARG A 64 7.52 8.48 -1.14
N TYR A 65 6.38 7.94 -0.72
CA TYR A 65 5.52 8.57 0.29
C TYR A 65 5.58 7.90 1.68
N LEU A 66 6.46 6.89 1.88
CA LEU A 66 6.56 6.16 3.16
C LEU A 66 7.04 7.04 4.34
N ASP A 67 7.93 7.99 4.05
CA ASP A 67 8.42 8.97 5.03
C ASP A 67 7.59 10.28 5.04
N GLY A 68 6.45 10.28 4.33
CA GLY A 68 5.55 11.42 4.21
C GLY A 68 4.57 11.58 5.39
N LEU A 69 3.79 12.68 5.33
CA LEU A 69 2.71 12.91 6.28
C LEU A 69 1.53 11.98 5.97
N SER A 70 1.17 11.12 6.92
CA SER A 70 -0.05 10.30 6.84
C SER A 70 -1.24 11.09 7.38
N ILE A 71 -2.27 11.25 6.54
CA ILE A 71 -3.52 11.93 6.88
C ILE A 71 -4.70 10.98 6.64
N ILE A 72 -5.76 11.13 7.45
CA ILE A 72 -7.01 10.40 7.30
C ILE A 72 -8.06 11.40 6.78
N VAL A 73 -8.75 11.02 5.71
CA VAL A 73 -9.84 11.82 5.13
C VAL A 73 -11.13 11.04 5.26
N GLU A 74 -12.13 11.65 5.88
CA GLU A 74 -13.47 11.08 6.00
C GLU A 74 -14.32 11.53 4.81
N ALA A 75 -14.96 10.55 4.15
CA ALA A 75 -15.87 10.80 3.04
C ALA A 75 -17.15 9.95 3.24
N PRO A 76 -18.33 10.47 2.83
CA PRO A 76 -19.58 9.72 2.95
C PRO A 76 -19.64 8.49 2.04
N GLU A 77 -18.86 8.49 0.96
CA GLU A 77 -18.74 7.36 0.02
C GLU A 77 -17.29 7.24 -0.50
N ALA A 78 -16.87 6.01 -0.79
CA ALA A 78 -15.55 5.75 -1.38
C ALA A 78 -15.49 6.06 -2.89
N GLY A 79 -16.62 5.97 -3.61
CA GLY A 79 -16.67 6.23 -5.05
C GLY A 79 -15.69 5.35 -5.86
N SER A 80 -14.93 5.99 -6.76
CA SER A 80 -13.87 5.36 -7.57
C SER A 80 -12.48 5.44 -6.94
N LEU A 81 -12.38 5.84 -5.67
CA LEU A 81 -11.10 5.92 -4.98
C LEU A 81 -10.63 4.50 -4.64
N GLY A 82 -9.36 4.23 -4.93
CA GLY A 82 -8.70 2.98 -4.60
C GLY A 82 -7.28 3.23 -4.10
N ILE A 83 -6.69 2.20 -3.49
CA ILE A 83 -5.27 2.18 -3.13
C ILE A 83 -4.44 2.52 -4.37
N GLY A 84 -3.53 3.50 -4.26
CA GLY A 84 -2.71 3.99 -5.37
C GLY A 84 -3.26 5.24 -6.09
N THR A 85 -4.50 5.66 -5.80
CA THR A 85 -5.08 6.86 -6.44
C THR A 85 -4.26 8.12 -6.10
N PRO A 86 -3.85 8.94 -7.09
CA PRO A 86 -2.98 10.08 -6.83
C PRO A 86 -3.72 11.22 -6.11
N VAL A 87 -3.06 11.80 -5.11
CA VAL A 87 -3.49 13.02 -4.43
C VAL A 87 -2.87 14.21 -5.16
N LEU A 88 -3.72 15.12 -5.62
CA LEU A 88 -3.32 16.25 -6.45
C LEU A 88 -3.40 17.56 -5.67
N PHE A 89 -2.36 18.39 -5.80
CA PHE A 89 -2.40 19.79 -5.38
C PHE A 89 -2.10 20.68 -6.58
N ARG A 90 -3.06 21.51 -6.97
CA ARG A 90 -2.94 22.40 -8.15
C ARG A 90 -2.56 21.66 -9.44
N GLY A 91 -3.02 20.42 -9.60
CA GLY A 91 -2.74 19.58 -10.76
C GLY A 91 -1.41 18.81 -10.73
N LEU A 92 -0.63 18.92 -9.65
CA LEU A 92 0.59 18.14 -9.44
C LEU A 92 0.33 17.02 -8.45
N GLU A 93 0.85 15.82 -8.73
CA GLU A 93 0.83 14.69 -7.78
C GLU A 93 1.73 15.01 -6.59
N VAL A 94 1.15 14.94 -5.40
CA VAL A 94 1.84 15.21 -4.12
C VAL A 94 1.72 14.06 -3.13
N GLY A 95 0.98 13.00 -3.48
CA GLY A 95 0.74 11.86 -2.61
C GLY A 95 -0.10 10.78 -3.27
N THR A 96 -0.42 9.74 -2.52
CA THR A 96 -1.26 8.63 -2.97
C THR A 96 -2.14 8.12 -1.83
N VAL A 97 -3.32 7.58 -2.17
CA VAL A 97 -4.22 6.93 -1.20
C VAL A 97 -3.62 5.60 -0.79
N THR A 98 -3.24 5.45 0.49
CA THR A 98 -2.53 4.26 0.99
C THR A 98 -3.44 3.13 1.47
N GLY A 99 -4.68 3.45 1.84
CA GLY A 99 -5.62 2.48 2.38
C GLY A 99 -6.99 3.08 2.59
N MET A 100 -7.99 2.22 2.69
CA MET A 100 -9.38 2.61 2.93
C MET A 100 -9.97 1.72 4.01
N THR A 101 -10.71 2.32 4.93
CA THR A 101 -11.43 1.60 5.97
C THR A 101 -12.78 2.24 6.18
N LEU A 102 -13.75 1.43 6.57
CA LEU A 102 -15.02 1.94 7.06
C LEU A 102 -14.82 2.43 8.49
N GLY A 103 -15.26 3.66 8.77
CA GLY A 103 -15.25 4.23 10.11
C GLY A 103 -16.28 3.57 11.02
N HIS A 104 -16.17 3.82 12.32
CA HIS A 104 -17.15 3.33 13.28
C HIS A 104 -18.47 4.09 13.10
N CYS A 105 -19.59 3.37 13.00
CA CYS A 105 -20.91 4.00 12.94
C CYS A 105 -21.26 4.55 14.32
N GLN A 106 -21.16 5.88 14.52
CA GLN A 106 -21.76 6.53 15.68
C GLN A 106 -23.27 6.64 15.45
N ILE A 107 -24.00 5.66 15.95
CA ILE A 107 -25.47 5.72 16.01
C ILE A 107 -25.81 6.75 17.07
N ALA A 108 -26.39 7.88 16.65
CA ALA A 108 -27.01 8.88 17.52
C ALA A 108 -28.46 8.49 17.84
#